data_AF-A0AA39Q4B1-F1
#
_entry.id   AF-A0AA39Q4B1-F1
#
_cell.length_a   1.000
_cell.length_b   1.000
_cell.length_c   1.000
_cell.angle_alpha   90.00
_cell.angle_beta   90.00
_cell.angle_gamma   90.00
#
_symmetry.space_group_name_H-M   'P 1'
#
loop_
_entity.id
_entity.type
_entity.pdbx_description
1 polymer ?
#
loop_
_entity_poly.entity_id
_entity_poly.type
_entity_poly.pdbx_seq_one_letter_code
_entity_poly.pdbx_strand_id
1 'polypeptide(L)'
;MTIILNSYANGGAQKIKTASLSPPRPKHGLTPPALDDAVHAMRCLAQLRSKDKGIEKYIYLSMLKEQDPVMFYKLCLANMSEFTPIIYTPIVGDACLQYSHIYRRPEGLYVSIKDKGNIKSVIANWPRIDEARISVVTDGSRILGLGDLGINGMPISIGKLSLYIAGAGIRPTSTIPICLDLGTNNQTYLDDPLYLGLRERRVPDDEMTEFMDEFMNEMSVAFPKLMVQFEDFSTDHAFTYLERYRNKYPVFNDDIQGTGAVVLSGFVNAARISSAVSGRPLSSHRILFFGAGSAGVGVATQLMSFFTLQGLSVDEARERVWLVDSQGLVYDARGKLPEHKKYFSRKDYDGPPMKNLLEIIDYVKPTALLGLSTISNAFNADVIQSMSALNPRPIIFPLSNPVRLSECTFSDAVVHSNGNVLFASGSPFDPIEYNGKTLYPGQGNNMYIFPGLGLGSILSRAKSVTDTMVEAASLGLAESLTPEEHELGLLYPKIERIREISANIAKDVIRAAQKAGVDRSPELRELDDGNLYQTVQSKMWNP
;
A
#
# COMPACT_ATOMS: atom_id res chain seq x y z
N MET A 1 30.93 9.93 -8.87
CA MET A 1 31.11 10.02 -7.41
C MET A 1 32.49 9.48 -7.08
N THR A 2 33.40 10.30 -6.54
CA THR A 2 34.75 9.87 -6.18
C THR A 2 34.66 8.99 -4.92
N ILE A 3 34.90 7.68 -5.06
CA ILE A 3 35.04 6.78 -3.90
C ILE A 3 36.41 7.09 -3.29
N ILE A 4 36.44 7.73 -2.12
CA ILE A 4 37.67 7.90 -1.36
C ILE A 4 37.88 6.62 -0.54
N LEU A 5 38.81 5.78 -1.00
CA LEU A 5 39.31 4.62 -0.26
C LEU A 5 40.33 5.11 0.78
N ASN A 6 39.90 5.32 2.02
CA ASN A 6 40.85 5.52 3.12
C ASN A 6 41.30 4.15 3.64
N SER A 7 42.51 3.74 3.26
CA SER A 7 43.20 2.66 3.96
C SER A 7 43.72 3.21 5.30
N TYR A 8 43.48 2.48 6.39
CA TYR A 8 44.27 2.63 7.61
C TYR A 8 44.60 1.25 8.16
N ALA A 9 45.88 1.04 8.43
CA ALA A 9 46.37 -0.19 9.00
C ALA A 9 46.14 -0.16 10.52
N ASN A 10 45.40 -1.15 11.04
CA ASN A 10 45.42 -1.47 12.45
C ASN A 10 45.49 -2.99 12.60
N GLY A 11 46.66 -3.51 12.97
CA GLY A 11 46.85 -4.93 13.27
C GLY A 11 46.71 -5.91 12.09
N GLY A 12 47.11 -5.55 10.87
CA GLY A 12 47.26 -6.50 9.75
C GLY A 12 45.98 -6.96 9.04
N ALA A 13 44.80 -6.47 9.42
CA ALA A 13 43.55 -6.74 8.71
C ALA A 13 43.05 -5.49 7.96
N GLN A 14 42.85 -5.62 6.64
CA GLN A 14 42.24 -4.58 5.81
C GLN A 14 40.73 -4.59 6.07
N LYS A 15 40.23 -3.66 6.90
CA LYS A 15 38.79 -3.50 7.13
C LYS A 15 38.22 -2.46 6.16
N ILE A 16 37.24 -2.88 5.37
CA ILE A 16 36.43 -1.98 4.53
C ILE A 16 35.38 -1.35 5.44
N LYS A 17 35.41 -0.02 5.60
CA LYS A 17 34.37 0.73 6.30
C LYS A 17 33.35 1.19 5.27
N THR A 18 32.10 0.78 5.40
CA THR A 18 30.98 1.37 4.67
C THR A 18 30.88 2.85 5.06
N ALA A 19 30.89 3.72 4.05
CA ALA A 19 30.81 5.15 4.24
C ALA A 19 29.42 5.55 4.75
N SER A 20 29.40 6.61 5.56
CA SER A 20 28.19 7.29 6.04
C SER A 20 27.27 7.68 4.87
N LEU A 21 25.96 7.52 5.06
CA LEU A 21 24.91 8.01 4.16
C LEU A 21 24.90 9.54 4.02
N SER A 22 25.37 10.25 5.05
CA SER A 22 25.47 11.70 5.01
C SER A 22 26.72 12.10 4.22
N PRO A 23 26.60 13.00 3.23
CA PRO A 23 27.80 13.62 2.66
C PRO A 23 28.63 14.19 3.82
N PRO A 24 29.96 13.98 3.83
CA PRO A 24 30.80 14.47 4.91
C PRO A 24 30.56 15.97 5.08
N ARG A 25 30.42 16.44 6.33
CA ARG A 25 30.24 17.87 6.60
C ARG A 25 31.28 18.64 5.80
N PRO A 26 30.87 19.63 4.99
CA PRO A 26 31.82 20.38 4.19
C PRO A 26 32.92 20.95 5.08
N LYS A 27 34.16 20.93 4.59
CA LYS A 27 35.30 21.49 5.33
C LYS A 27 35.04 22.97 5.64
N HIS A 28 35.62 23.46 6.73
CA HIS A 28 35.55 24.88 7.08
C HIS A 28 35.88 25.78 5.88
N GLY A 29 35.06 26.80 5.64
CA GLY A 29 35.14 27.67 4.46
C GLY A 29 34.29 27.23 3.25
N LEU A 30 33.72 26.01 3.28
CA LEU A 30 32.79 25.52 2.24
C LEU A 30 31.31 25.61 2.66
N THR A 31 31.03 26.12 3.87
CA THR A 31 29.68 26.41 4.36
C THR A 31 29.63 27.80 4.98
N PRO A 32 28.45 28.44 5.02
CA PRO A 32 28.26 29.66 5.80
C PRO A 32 28.66 29.44 7.26
N PRO A 33 29.34 30.42 7.91
CA PRO A 33 29.93 30.24 9.25
C PRO A 33 28.90 30.06 10.37
N ALA A 34 27.65 30.48 10.14
CA ALA A 34 26.54 30.36 11.09
C ALA A 34 25.48 29.32 10.64
N LEU A 35 25.84 28.38 9.75
CA LEU A 35 24.93 27.32 9.32
C LEU A 35 24.72 26.34 10.48
N ASP A 36 23.48 26.30 10.99
CA ASP A 36 23.01 25.37 12.00
C ASP A 36 21.94 24.42 11.40
N ASP A 37 22.00 23.14 11.76
CA ASP A 37 21.14 22.09 11.20
C ASP A 37 19.67 22.26 11.61
N ALA A 38 19.38 22.78 12.81
CA ALA A 38 18.01 23.01 13.26
C ALA A 38 17.40 24.23 12.55
N VAL A 39 18.15 25.32 12.42
CA VAL A 39 17.74 26.49 11.64
C VAL A 39 17.62 26.14 10.16
N HIS A 40 18.46 25.23 9.64
CA HIS A 40 18.33 24.74 8.27
C HIS A 40 17.05 23.93 8.04
N ALA A 41 16.64 23.07 8.98
CA ALA A 41 15.35 22.39 8.91
C ALA A 41 14.18 23.38 8.82
N MET A 42 14.20 24.46 9.63
CA MET A 42 13.21 25.53 9.55
C MET A 42 13.22 26.24 8.19
N ARG A 43 14.41 26.47 7.61
CA ARG A 43 14.58 27.07 6.29
C ARG A 43 13.97 26.20 5.19
N CYS A 44 14.22 24.89 5.23
CA CYS A 44 13.63 23.95 4.28
C CYS A 44 12.10 23.92 4.38
N LEU A 45 11.56 23.90 5.60
CA LEU A 45 10.13 23.90 5.84
C LEU A 45 9.46 25.20 5.37
N ALA A 46 10.10 26.35 5.59
CA ALA A 46 9.62 27.63 5.08
C ALA A 46 9.58 27.66 3.54
N GLN A 47 10.58 27.10 2.86
CA GLN A 47 10.61 27.00 1.39
C GLN A 47 9.54 26.04 0.84
N LEU A 48 9.27 24.94 1.53
CA LEU A 48 8.17 24.03 1.20
C LEU A 48 6.82 24.74 1.31
N ARG A 49 6.59 25.41 2.44
CA ARG A 49 5.33 26.10 2.75
C ARG A 49 5.11 27.37 1.93
N SER A 50 6.17 27.93 1.33
CA SER A 50 6.05 29.04 0.38
C SER A 50 5.60 28.61 -1.02
N LYS A 51 5.36 27.32 -1.27
CA LYS A 51 4.82 26.83 -2.55
C LYS A 51 3.31 26.70 -2.47
N ASP A 52 2.63 27.18 -3.50
CA ASP A 52 1.17 27.19 -3.52
C ASP A 52 0.61 25.85 -4.01
N LYS A 53 1.24 25.26 -5.04
CA LYS A 53 0.75 24.05 -5.70
C LYS A 53 1.38 22.78 -5.14
N GLY A 54 0.59 21.71 -5.01
CA GLY A 54 1.06 20.40 -4.56
C GLY A 54 2.23 19.87 -5.39
N ILE A 55 2.15 19.99 -6.72
CA ILE A 55 3.24 19.56 -7.63
C ILE A 55 4.55 20.33 -7.41
N GLU A 56 4.50 21.62 -7.06
CA GLU A 56 5.70 22.42 -6.77
C GLU A 56 6.35 21.99 -5.45
N LYS A 57 5.52 21.63 -4.46
CA LYS A 57 5.97 21.01 -3.22
C LYS A 57 6.64 19.67 -3.48
N TYR A 58 6.05 18.83 -4.33
CA TYR A 58 6.66 17.55 -4.74
C TYR A 58 8.01 17.75 -5.41
N ILE A 59 8.11 18.64 -6.40
CA ILE A 59 9.38 18.92 -7.09
C ILE A 59 10.45 19.40 -6.11
N TYR A 60 10.08 20.30 -5.18
CA TYR A 60 10.98 20.76 -4.14
C TYR A 60 11.48 19.62 -3.24
N LEU A 61 10.57 18.76 -2.76
CA LEU A 61 10.91 17.62 -1.92
C LEU A 61 11.76 16.58 -2.63
N SER A 62 11.47 16.29 -3.90
CA SER A 62 12.29 15.40 -4.72
C SER A 62 13.72 15.92 -4.88
N MET A 63 13.90 17.24 -5.05
CA MET A 63 15.23 17.85 -5.07
C MET A 63 15.92 17.80 -3.71
N LEU A 64 15.19 18.07 -2.62
CA LEU A 64 15.74 18.01 -1.27
C LEU A 64 16.22 16.60 -0.94
N LYS A 65 15.44 15.57 -1.29
CA LYS A 65 15.80 14.16 -1.11
C LYS A 65 17.09 13.79 -1.84
N GLU A 66 17.27 14.26 -3.07
CA GLU A 66 18.48 14.02 -3.86
C GLU A 66 19.71 14.76 -3.30
N GLN A 67 19.54 15.98 -2.80
CA GLN A 67 20.65 16.80 -2.29
C GLN A 67 21.06 16.44 -0.86
N ASP A 68 20.08 16.20 0.00
CA ASP A 68 20.24 15.89 1.42
C ASP A 68 19.14 14.91 1.87
N PRO A 69 19.31 13.61 1.62
CA PRO A 69 18.32 12.60 2.00
C PRO A 69 18.09 12.55 3.52
N VAL A 70 19.11 12.88 4.32
CA VAL A 70 18.99 12.91 5.79
C VAL A 70 18.05 14.02 6.21
N MET A 71 18.24 15.25 5.71
CA MET A 71 17.32 16.35 6.00
C MET A 71 15.90 16.07 5.49
N PHE A 72 15.77 15.50 4.29
CA PHE A 72 14.46 15.11 3.75
C PHE A 72 13.72 14.15 4.70
N TYR A 73 14.33 13.02 5.07
CA TYR A 73 13.67 12.04 5.95
C TYR A 73 13.48 12.57 7.38
N LYS A 74 14.37 13.43 7.87
CA LYS A 74 14.18 14.11 9.16
C LYS A 74 12.91 14.97 9.16
N LEU A 75 12.70 15.75 8.10
CA LEU A 75 11.50 16.57 7.95
C LEU A 75 10.24 15.73 7.74
N CYS A 76 10.32 14.64 6.94
CA CYS A 76 9.22 13.69 6.78
C CYS A 76 8.75 13.13 8.12
N LEU A 77 9.67 12.65 8.96
CA LEU A 77 9.34 12.07 10.27
C LEU A 77 8.73 13.11 11.22
N ALA A 78 9.24 14.33 11.20
CA ALA A 78 8.74 15.40 12.07
C ALA A 78 7.38 15.97 11.62
N ASN A 79 6.96 15.74 10.37
CA ASN A 79 5.76 16.35 9.78
C ASN A 79 4.99 15.34 8.92
N MET A 80 4.79 14.11 9.42
CA MET A 80 4.31 12.98 8.62
C MET A 80 2.96 13.25 7.95
N SER A 81 2.00 13.87 8.65
CA SER A 81 0.69 14.23 8.10
C SER A 81 0.75 15.30 7.02
N GLU A 82 1.69 16.25 7.08
CA GLU A 82 1.89 17.27 6.03
C GLU A 82 2.65 16.69 4.82
N PHE A 83 3.64 15.83 5.05
CA PHE A 83 4.53 15.33 3.99
C PHE A 83 3.91 14.16 3.21
N THR A 84 3.21 13.25 3.88
CA THR A 84 2.68 12.03 3.25
C THR A 84 1.79 12.33 2.03
N PRO A 85 0.83 13.28 2.08
CA PRO A 85 0.02 13.60 0.90
C PRO A 85 0.80 14.20 -0.28
N ILE A 86 2.03 14.69 -0.04
CA ILE A 86 2.91 15.29 -1.06
C ILE A 86 3.78 14.22 -1.72
N ILE A 87 4.45 13.39 -0.92
CA ILE A 87 5.36 12.34 -1.43
C ILE A 87 4.62 11.07 -1.85
N TYR A 88 3.33 10.99 -1.54
CA TYR A 88 2.43 9.89 -1.85
C TYR A 88 1.07 10.42 -2.34
N THR A 89 0.00 9.65 -2.22
CA THR A 89 -1.32 10.04 -2.72
C THR A 89 -1.88 11.23 -1.95
N PRO A 90 -2.48 12.25 -2.62
CA PRO A 90 -2.81 12.26 -4.05
C PRO A 90 -1.72 12.86 -4.96
N ILE A 91 -0.78 13.66 -4.44
CA ILE A 91 0.12 14.48 -5.27
C ILE A 91 1.09 13.63 -6.11
N VAL A 92 1.47 12.43 -5.65
CA VAL A 92 2.28 11.51 -6.47
C VAL A 92 1.58 11.14 -7.79
N GLY A 93 0.25 11.13 -7.83
CA GLY A 93 -0.50 10.93 -9.07
C GLY A 93 -0.30 12.08 -10.06
N ASP A 94 -0.32 13.33 -9.58
CA ASP A 94 -0.01 14.51 -10.39
C ASP A 94 1.44 14.49 -10.89
N ALA A 95 2.36 14.00 -10.05
CA ALA A 95 3.76 13.80 -10.43
C ALA A 95 3.91 12.73 -11.50
N CYS A 96 3.14 11.64 -11.46
CA CYS A 96 3.11 10.63 -12.53
C CYS A 96 2.61 11.25 -13.83
N LEU A 97 1.46 11.94 -13.82
CA LEU A 97 0.88 12.55 -15.02
C LEU A 97 1.87 13.50 -15.74
N GLN A 98 2.76 14.15 -14.99
CA GLN A 98 3.73 15.13 -15.47
C GLN A 98 5.17 14.62 -15.46
N TYR A 99 5.43 13.33 -15.19
CA TYR A 99 6.78 12.85 -14.82
C TYR A 99 7.83 13.18 -15.88
N SER A 100 7.51 12.91 -17.14
CA SER A 100 8.36 13.25 -18.29
C SER A 100 8.70 14.74 -18.39
N HIS A 101 7.79 15.63 -17.98
CA HIS A 101 7.96 17.09 -18.04
C HIS A 101 8.72 17.64 -16.83
N ILE A 102 8.59 17.01 -15.66
CA ILE A 102 9.25 17.44 -14.42
C ILE A 102 10.57 16.71 -14.16
N TYR A 103 10.96 15.79 -15.04
CA TYR A 103 12.17 14.97 -14.90
C TYR A 103 13.43 15.85 -14.82
N ARG A 104 14.31 15.52 -13.88
CA ARG A 104 15.56 16.27 -13.65
C ARG A 104 16.78 15.35 -13.58
N ARG A 105 16.65 14.25 -12.85
CA ARG A 105 17.72 13.28 -12.64
C ARG A 105 17.12 11.87 -12.60
N PRO A 106 17.90 10.86 -13.03
CA PRO A 106 17.48 9.48 -12.93
C PRO A 106 17.39 9.06 -11.46
N GLU A 107 16.29 8.42 -11.09
CA GLU A 107 16.11 7.78 -9.78
C GLU A 107 15.48 6.40 -10.00
N GLY A 108 16.26 5.34 -9.80
CA GLY A 108 15.82 3.96 -9.97
C GLY A 108 16.45 3.24 -11.16
N LEU A 109 15.95 2.04 -11.41
CA LEU A 109 16.34 1.16 -12.52
C LEU A 109 15.19 1.12 -13.54
N TYR A 110 15.54 1.30 -14.80
CA TYR A 110 14.59 1.20 -15.91
C TYR A 110 15.01 0.01 -16.77
N VAL A 111 14.09 -0.92 -17.00
CA VAL A 111 14.34 -2.12 -17.82
C VAL A 111 13.28 -2.14 -18.90
N SER A 112 13.71 -2.09 -20.15
CA SER A 112 12.81 -2.04 -21.31
C SER A 112 12.59 -3.43 -21.88
N ILE A 113 11.47 -3.64 -22.58
CA ILE A 113 11.29 -4.84 -23.42
C ILE A 113 12.43 -5.02 -24.43
N LYS A 114 13.11 -3.94 -24.85
CA LYS A 114 14.29 -3.99 -25.73
C LYS A 114 15.52 -4.62 -25.06
N ASP A 115 15.50 -4.77 -23.75
CA ASP A 115 16.55 -5.44 -22.98
C ASP A 115 16.31 -6.94 -22.81
N LYS A 116 15.19 -7.49 -23.33
CA LYS A 116 14.90 -8.93 -23.31
C LYS A 116 16.06 -9.73 -23.94
N GLY A 117 16.52 -10.75 -23.25
CA GLY A 117 17.73 -11.54 -23.55
C GLY A 117 19.02 -10.94 -22.99
N ASN A 118 18.99 -9.73 -22.43
CA ASN A 118 20.14 -9.03 -21.85
C ASN A 118 19.81 -8.33 -20.52
N ILE A 119 18.69 -8.68 -19.86
CA ILE A 119 18.21 -8.01 -18.64
C ILE A 119 19.27 -8.06 -17.53
N LYS A 120 20.02 -9.17 -17.46
CA LYS A 120 21.16 -9.35 -16.55
C LYS A 120 22.16 -8.20 -16.61
N SER A 121 22.51 -7.75 -17.81
CA SER A 121 23.50 -6.67 -17.99
C SER A 121 22.96 -5.33 -17.51
N VAL A 122 21.65 -5.09 -17.66
CA VAL A 122 21.00 -3.86 -17.19
C VAL A 122 20.97 -3.85 -15.66
N ILE A 123 20.55 -4.95 -15.05
CA ILE A 123 20.51 -5.13 -13.59
C ILE A 123 21.91 -4.97 -12.97
N ALA A 124 22.95 -5.49 -13.61
CA ALA A 124 24.33 -5.41 -13.12
C ALA A 124 24.87 -3.97 -12.99
N ASN A 125 24.22 -2.98 -13.64
CA ASN A 125 24.60 -1.57 -13.50
C ASN A 125 24.16 -0.94 -12.17
N TRP A 126 23.32 -1.61 -11.38
CA TRP A 126 22.91 -1.08 -10.08
C TRP A 126 24.12 -0.97 -9.14
N PRO A 127 24.42 0.21 -8.57
CA PRO A 127 25.70 0.43 -7.87
C PRO A 127 25.78 -0.24 -6.49
N ARG A 128 24.65 -0.69 -5.92
CA ARG A 128 24.54 -1.15 -4.52
C ARG A 128 23.83 -2.50 -4.41
N ILE A 129 24.22 -3.47 -5.24
CA ILE A 129 23.62 -4.80 -5.30
C ILE A 129 23.58 -5.49 -3.92
N ASP A 130 24.71 -5.51 -3.21
CA ASP A 130 24.83 -6.21 -1.92
C ASP A 130 23.98 -5.59 -0.78
N GLU A 131 23.66 -4.29 -0.89
CA GLU A 131 22.90 -3.54 0.10
C GLU A 131 21.39 -3.66 -0.11
N ALA A 132 20.94 -4.04 -1.30
CA ALA A 132 19.53 -4.09 -1.68
C ALA A 132 18.73 -5.09 -0.84
N ARG A 133 17.59 -4.64 -0.29
CA ARG A 133 16.69 -5.47 0.54
C ARG A 133 15.25 -5.39 0.08
N ILE A 134 14.84 -4.31 -0.56
CA ILE A 134 13.49 -4.19 -1.10
C ILE A 134 13.47 -3.44 -2.41
N SER A 135 12.61 -3.90 -3.32
CA SER A 135 12.30 -3.21 -4.56
C SER A 135 10.80 -3.08 -4.71
N VAL A 136 10.38 -1.92 -5.23
CA VAL A 136 9.02 -1.73 -5.72
C VAL A 136 9.12 -1.64 -7.24
N VAL A 137 8.40 -2.53 -7.91
CA VAL A 137 8.43 -2.75 -9.35
C VAL A 137 7.06 -2.44 -9.92
N THR A 138 7.02 -1.61 -10.96
CA THR A 138 5.80 -1.30 -11.72
C THR A 138 6.09 -1.34 -13.22
N ASP A 139 5.09 -1.68 -14.04
CA ASP A 139 5.14 -1.49 -15.49
C ASP A 139 4.34 -0.26 -15.95
N GLY A 140 3.76 0.49 -15.00
CA GLY A 140 2.97 1.68 -15.24
C GLY A 140 1.66 1.46 -16.00
N SER A 141 1.18 0.22 -16.13
CA SER A 141 -0.03 -0.09 -16.90
C SER A 141 -1.33 0.29 -16.18
N ARG A 142 -1.30 0.45 -14.86
CA ARG A 142 -2.45 0.84 -14.05
C ARG A 142 -2.03 1.70 -12.86
N ILE A 143 -1.49 2.89 -13.13
CA ILE A 143 -1.10 3.80 -12.05
C ILE A 143 -2.33 4.32 -11.32
N LEU A 144 -2.51 3.91 -10.07
CA LEU A 144 -3.66 4.28 -9.23
C LEU A 144 -4.99 4.09 -9.99
N GLY A 145 -5.83 5.13 -10.03
CA GLY A 145 -7.02 5.24 -10.88
C GLY A 145 -6.80 6.08 -12.14
N LEU A 146 -5.55 6.30 -12.57
CA LEU A 146 -5.16 7.16 -13.69
C LEU A 146 -4.93 6.39 -14.99
N GLY A 147 -4.81 5.06 -14.93
CA GLY A 147 -4.68 4.19 -16.10
C GLY A 147 -3.22 3.97 -16.51
N ASP A 148 -3.02 3.71 -17.82
CA ASP A 148 -1.70 3.43 -18.38
C ASP A 148 -0.90 4.73 -18.52
N LEU A 149 0.16 4.85 -17.71
CA LEU A 149 1.12 5.94 -17.76
C LEU A 149 2.51 5.49 -18.25
N GLY A 150 2.72 4.21 -18.53
CA GLY A 150 4.02 3.67 -18.94
C GLY A 150 5.13 4.07 -17.98
N ILE A 151 6.27 4.55 -18.49
CA ILE A 151 7.42 4.93 -17.65
C ILE A 151 7.13 6.08 -16.68
N ASN A 152 6.10 6.89 -16.97
CA ASN A 152 5.66 7.95 -16.07
C ASN A 152 5.08 7.41 -14.75
N GLY A 153 4.92 6.10 -14.62
CA GLY A 153 4.59 5.41 -13.38
C GLY A 153 5.72 5.29 -12.35
N MET A 154 6.98 5.53 -12.73
CA MET A 154 8.14 5.42 -11.83
C MET A 154 8.00 6.19 -10.48
N PRO A 155 7.36 7.37 -10.39
CA PRO A 155 7.14 8.06 -9.12
C PRO A 155 6.41 7.24 -8.06
N ILE A 156 5.57 6.28 -8.44
CA ILE A 156 4.90 5.38 -7.48
C ILE A 156 5.93 4.52 -6.77
N SER A 157 6.79 3.83 -7.52
CA SER A 157 7.87 3.01 -6.97
C SER A 157 8.79 3.83 -6.05
N ILE A 158 9.12 5.05 -6.46
CA ILE A 158 9.92 6.01 -5.66
C ILE A 158 9.19 6.43 -4.37
N GLY A 159 7.89 6.76 -4.47
CA GLY A 159 7.07 7.22 -3.34
C GLY A 159 6.88 6.12 -2.30
N LYS A 160 6.53 4.90 -2.73
CA LYS A 160 6.41 3.72 -1.86
C LYS A 160 7.71 3.43 -1.11
N LEU A 161 8.85 3.47 -1.80
CA LEU A 161 10.15 3.28 -1.16
C LEU A 161 10.51 4.41 -0.19
N SER A 162 10.09 5.65 -0.48
CA SER A 162 10.22 6.76 0.46
C SER A 162 9.43 6.49 1.75
N LEU A 163 8.25 5.87 1.65
CA LEU A 163 7.45 5.43 2.80
C LEU A 163 8.02 4.19 3.50
N TYR A 164 8.72 3.29 2.80
CA TYR A 164 9.50 2.23 3.47
C TYR A 164 10.60 2.81 4.37
N ILE A 165 11.28 3.86 3.91
CA ILE A 165 12.35 4.50 4.66
C ILE A 165 11.78 5.32 5.82
N ALA A 166 10.77 6.16 5.55
CA ALA A 166 10.13 6.98 6.58
C ALA A 166 9.37 6.11 7.58
N GLY A 167 8.47 5.24 7.10
CA GLY A 167 7.55 4.43 7.91
C GLY A 167 8.20 3.23 8.59
N ALA A 168 9.07 2.50 7.90
CA ALA A 168 9.69 1.28 8.44
C ALA A 168 11.18 1.40 8.76
N GLY A 169 11.81 2.56 8.51
CA GLY A 169 13.24 2.72 8.77
C GLY A 169 14.10 1.77 7.92
N ILE A 170 13.64 1.38 6.74
CA ILE A 170 14.54 0.71 5.78
C ILE A 170 15.64 1.72 5.40
N ARG A 171 16.88 1.25 5.29
CA ARG A 171 17.99 2.12 4.87
C ARG A 171 17.75 2.63 3.46
N PRO A 172 17.98 3.94 3.17
CA PRO A 172 17.88 4.47 1.82
C PRO A 172 18.76 3.74 0.78
N THR A 173 19.92 3.22 1.18
CA THR A 173 20.79 2.44 0.28
C THR A 173 20.25 1.05 -0.07
N SER A 174 19.26 0.56 0.67
CA SER A 174 18.71 -0.78 0.54
C SER A 174 17.44 -0.86 -0.33
N THR A 175 17.04 0.25 -0.94
CA THR A 175 15.82 0.36 -1.76
C THR A 175 16.15 0.48 -3.24
N ILE A 176 15.38 -0.21 -4.11
CA ILE A 176 15.51 -0.10 -5.57
C ILE A 176 14.14 0.19 -6.21
N PRO A 177 13.86 1.42 -6.65
CA PRO A 177 12.70 1.70 -7.48
C PRO A 177 12.94 1.14 -8.88
N ILE A 178 12.00 0.35 -9.41
CA ILE A 178 12.11 -0.24 -10.74
C ILE A 178 10.87 0.11 -11.57
N CYS A 179 11.10 0.50 -12.82
CA CYS A 179 10.06 0.63 -13.82
C CYS A 179 10.38 -0.25 -15.03
N LEU A 180 9.43 -1.11 -15.40
CA LEU A 180 9.50 -1.99 -16.56
C LEU A 180 8.80 -1.33 -17.75
N ASP A 181 9.57 -0.88 -18.73
CA ASP A 181 9.03 -0.21 -19.92
C ASP A 181 8.72 -1.23 -21.02
N LEU A 182 7.49 -1.73 -20.97
CA LEU A 182 6.93 -2.68 -21.94
C LEU A 182 6.16 -1.98 -23.07
N GLY A 183 6.33 -0.66 -23.22
CA GLY A 183 5.50 0.21 -24.06
C GLY A 183 4.33 0.83 -23.30
N THR A 184 3.53 1.66 -23.99
CA THR A 184 2.31 2.26 -23.43
C THR A 184 1.18 2.31 -24.46
N ASN A 185 -0.04 2.05 -24.02
CA ASN A 185 -1.25 2.19 -24.81
C ASN A 185 -1.86 3.60 -24.72
N ASN A 186 -1.19 4.54 -24.05
CA ASN A 186 -1.65 5.92 -23.94
C ASN A 186 -1.20 6.76 -25.14
N GLN A 187 -2.15 7.12 -26.02
CA GLN A 187 -1.85 7.88 -27.24
C GLN A 187 -1.20 9.24 -26.94
N THR A 188 -1.61 9.91 -25.87
CA THR A 188 -1.02 11.20 -25.48
C THR A 188 0.48 11.09 -25.25
N TYR A 189 0.95 10.00 -24.64
CA TYR A 189 2.38 9.79 -24.38
C TYR A 189 3.14 9.28 -25.60
N LEU A 190 2.50 8.53 -26.49
CA LEU A 190 3.10 8.16 -27.77
C LEU A 190 3.38 9.40 -28.64
N ASP A 191 2.52 10.40 -28.58
CA ASP A 191 2.65 11.65 -29.34
C ASP A 191 3.48 12.72 -28.62
N ASP A 192 3.77 12.56 -27.33
CA ASP A 192 4.49 13.54 -26.52
C ASP A 192 6.01 13.49 -26.79
N PRO A 193 6.63 14.56 -27.32
CA PRO A 193 8.06 14.61 -27.58
C PRO A 193 8.92 14.60 -26.30
N LEU A 194 8.32 14.87 -25.14
CA LEU A 194 9.01 14.81 -23.84
C LEU A 194 8.86 13.47 -23.14
N TYR A 195 7.99 12.57 -23.64
CA TYR A 195 7.84 11.24 -23.06
C TYR A 195 9.18 10.50 -22.99
N LEU A 196 9.51 10.03 -21.78
CA LEU A 196 10.79 9.38 -21.47
C LEU A 196 10.84 7.90 -21.91
N GLY A 197 9.69 7.27 -22.11
CA GLY A 197 9.60 5.83 -22.37
C GLY A 197 9.60 5.51 -23.86
N LEU A 198 9.46 4.22 -24.17
CA LEU A 198 9.26 3.74 -25.53
C LEU A 198 7.97 4.30 -26.11
N ARG A 199 8.08 5.00 -27.25
CA ARG A 199 6.93 5.44 -28.06
C ARG A 199 6.39 4.30 -28.91
N GLU A 200 6.12 3.18 -28.27
CA GLU A 200 5.61 1.94 -28.84
C GLU A 200 4.43 1.44 -27.98
N ARG A 201 3.47 0.78 -28.63
CA ARG A 201 2.36 0.14 -27.91
C ARG A 201 2.88 -0.98 -27.02
N ARG A 202 2.11 -1.31 -25.99
CA ARG A 202 2.42 -2.45 -25.13
C ARG A 202 2.52 -3.73 -25.95
N VAL A 203 3.57 -4.51 -25.72
CA VAL A 203 3.77 -5.80 -26.41
C VAL A 203 2.70 -6.83 -26.01
N PRO A 204 2.48 -7.90 -26.81
CA PRO A 204 1.53 -8.97 -26.45
C PRO A 204 1.82 -9.65 -25.11
N ASP A 205 0.78 -10.21 -24.48
CA ASP A 205 0.84 -10.79 -23.12
C ASP A 205 1.83 -11.96 -22.97
N ASP A 206 1.98 -12.79 -24.01
CA ASP A 206 2.93 -13.89 -24.05
C ASP A 206 4.38 -13.36 -24.04
N GLU A 207 4.65 -12.33 -24.84
CA GLU A 207 5.95 -11.67 -24.87
C GLU A 207 6.29 -10.98 -23.54
N MET A 208 5.31 -10.31 -22.92
CA MET A 208 5.44 -9.73 -21.58
C MET A 208 5.74 -10.80 -20.52
N THR A 209 5.07 -11.96 -20.61
CA THR A 209 5.26 -13.05 -19.66
C THR A 209 6.67 -13.62 -19.76
N GLU A 210 7.19 -13.83 -20.97
CA GLU A 210 8.57 -14.27 -21.19
C GLU A 210 9.59 -13.26 -20.65
N PHE A 211 9.36 -11.96 -20.87
CA PHE A 211 10.20 -10.91 -20.31
C PHE A 211 10.18 -10.95 -18.77
N MET A 212 9.00 -11.08 -18.16
CA MET A 212 8.86 -11.14 -16.71
C MET A 212 9.53 -12.39 -16.11
N ASP A 213 9.50 -13.53 -16.80
CA ASP A 213 10.21 -14.73 -16.37
C ASP A 213 11.72 -14.51 -16.34
N GLU A 214 12.29 -13.91 -17.40
CA GLU A 214 13.71 -13.53 -17.44
C GLU A 214 14.03 -12.51 -16.34
N PHE A 215 13.23 -11.45 -16.22
CA PHE A 215 13.43 -10.39 -15.23
C PHE A 215 13.45 -10.96 -13.81
N MET A 216 12.46 -11.76 -13.43
CA MET A 216 12.38 -12.33 -12.08
C MET A 216 13.53 -13.31 -11.81
N ASN A 217 13.94 -14.11 -12.81
CA ASN A 217 15.11 -14.97 -12.71
C ASN A 217 16.39 -14.15 -12.46
N GLU A 218 16.68 -13.16 -13.31
CA GLU A 218 17.90 -12.35 -13.20
C GLU A 218 17.92 -11.50 -11.93
N MET A 219 16.78 -10.97 -11.49
CA MET A 219 16.64 -10.31 -10.20
C MET A 219 16.99 -11.23 -9.03
N SER A 220 16.55 -12.49 -9.06
CA SER A 220 16.85 -13.47 -8.00
C SER A 220 18.34 -13.83 -7.92
N VAL A 221 19.01 -13.86 -9.07
CA VAL A 221 20.45 -14.13 -9.18
C VAL A 221 21.26 -12.93 -8.71
N ALA A 222 20.93 -11.73 -9.19
CA ALA A 222 21.65 -10.52 -8.84
C ALA A 222 21.41 -10.09 -7.38
N PHE A 223 20.18 -10.23 -6.88
CA PHE A 223 19.79 -9.76 -5.55
C PHE A 223 19.17 -10.87 -4.69
N PRO A 224 19.95 -11.85 -4.21
CA PRO A 224 19.43 -13.02 -3.48
C PRO A 224 18.78 -12.70 -2.11
N LYS A 225 18.89 -11.46 -1.64
CA LYS A 225 18.37 -10.96 -0.36
C LYS A 225 17.21 -9.96 -0.53
N LEU A 226 16.76 -9.74 -1.76
CA LEU A 226 15.76 -8.74 -2.09
C LEU A 226 14.35 -9.29 -1.91
N MET A 227 13.47 -8.49 -1.30
CA MET A 227 12.03 -8.64 -1.38
C MET A 227 11.51 -7.82 -2.55
N VAL A 228 10.66 -8.42 -3.39
CA VAL A 228 10.03 -7.73 -4.53
C VAL A 228 8.57 -7.40 -4.18
N GLN A 229 8.21 -6.14 -4.32
CA GLN A 229 6.82 -5.67 -4.28
C GLN A 229 6.40 -5.31 -5.70
N PHE A 230 5.37 -5.98 -6.21
CA PHE A 230 4.68 -5.54 -7.42
C PHE A 230 3.66 -4.46 -7.10
N GLU A 231 3.59 -3.47 -7.97
CA GLU A 231 2.77 -2.27 -7.79
C GLU A 231 2.22 -1.76 -9.14
N ASP A 232 0.94 -1.40 -9.15
CA ASP A 232 0.27 -0.70 -10.25
C ASP A 232 0.40 -1.40 -11.63
N PHE A 233 0.40 -2.73 -11.62
CA PHE A 233 0.20 -3.55 -12.81
C PHE A 233 -1.29 -3.59 -13.18
N SER A 234 -1.57 -3.83 -14.46
CA SER A 234 -2.91 -4.12 -14.95
C SER A 234 -3.52 -5.25 -14.12
N THR A 235 -4.83 -5.21 -13.86
CA THR A 235 -5.49 -6.18 -12.97
C THR A 235 -5.10 -7.63 -13.31
N ASP A 236 -5.23 -7.99 -14.58
CA ASP A 236 -5.08 -9.37 -15.03
C ASP A 236 -3.62 -9.81 -14.88
N HIS A 237 -2.67 -8.92 -15.19
CA HIS A 237 -1.24 -9.16 -14.99
C HIS A 237 -0.86 -9.23 -13.51
N ALA A 238 -1.43 -8.38 -12.65
CA ALA A 238 -1.16 -8.38 -11.21
C ALA A 238 -1.49 -9.74 -10.58
N PHE A 239 -2.67 -10.30 -10.88
CA PHE A 239 -3.06 -11.63 -10.41
C PHE A 239 -2.20 -12.73 -11.05
N THR A 240 -1.98 -12.67 -12.36
CA THR A 240 -1.22 -13.67 -13.10
C THR A 240 0.22 -13.77 -12.59
N TYR A 241 0.90 -12.63 -12.43
CA TYR A 241 2.29 -12.59 -11.97
C TYR A 241 2.41 -12.93 -10.48
N LEU A 242 1.46 -12.50 -9.64
CA LEU A 242 1.47 -12.90 -8.24
C LEU A 242 1.39 -14.43 -8.12
N GLU A 243 0.43 -15.07 -8.79
CA GLU A 243 0.25 -16.52 -8.73
C GLU A 243 1.46 -17.27 -9.32
N ARG A 244 2.03 -16.76 -10.42
CA ARG A 244 3.18 -17.36 -11.10
C ARG A 244 4.46 -17.34 -10.25
N TYR A 245 4.67 -16.28 -9.45
CA TYR A 245 5.96 -16.01 -8.81
C TYR A 245 5.99 -16.18 -7.29
N ARG A 246 4.85 -16.07 -6.59
CA ARG A 246 4.79 -16.10 -5.10
C ARG A 246 5.37 -17.35 -4.44
N ASN A 247 5.37 -18.48 -5.15
CA ASN A 247 5.89 -19.76 -4.67
C ASN A 247 7.35 -20.02 -5.10
N LYS A 248 7.93 -19.15 -5.92
CA LYS A 248 9.29 -19.27 -6.46
C LYS A 248 10.23 -18.21 -5.88
N TYR A 249 9.71 -17.01 -5.63
CA TYR A 249 10.49 -15.84 -5.23
C TYR A 249 9.86 -15.15 -4.01
N PRO A 250 10.65 -14.40 -3.22
CA PRO A 250 10.15 -13.52 -2.17
C PRO A 250 9.45 -12.30 -2.80
N VAL A 251 8.19 -12.49 -3.19
CA VAL A 251 7.38 -11.47 -3.86
C VAL A 251 5.99 -11.39 -3.26
N PHE A 252 5.43 -10.18 -3.26
CA PHE A 252 4.03 -9.90 -2.97
C PHE A 252 3.54 -8.77 -3.86
N ASN A 253 2.22 -8.60 -3.97
CA ASN A 253 1.61 -7.50 -4.71
C ASN A 253 0.82 -6.60 -3.73
N ASP A 254 1.14 -5.31 -3.69
CA ASP A 254 0.52 -4.39 -2.72
C ASP A 254 -0.95 -4.08 -3.05
N ASP A 255 -1.29 -3.98 -4.34
CA ASP A 255 -2.67 -3.70 -4.78
C ASP A 255 -3.65 -4.81 -4.41
N ILE A 256 -3.19 -6.06 -4.42
CA ILE A 256 -3.98 -7.23 -4.04
C ILE A 256 -3.87 -7.49 -2.55
N GLN A 257 -2.66 -7.74 -2.04
CA GLN A 257 -2.44 -8.22 -0.68
C GLN A 257 -2.40 -7.08 0.33
N GLY A 258 -1.75 -5.97 0.00
CA GLY A 258 -1.67 -4.78 0.86
C GLY A 258 -3.02 -4.10 1.04
N THR A 259 -3.76 -3.89 -0.04
CA THR A 259 -5.13 -3.33 -0.01
C THR A 259 -6.07 -4.23 0.77
N GLY A 260 -6.01 -5.54 0.52
CA GLY A 260 -6.78 -6.50 1.29
C GLY A 260 -6.47 -6.40 2.78
N ALA A 261 -5.19 -6.38 3.16
CA ALA A 261 -4.77 -6.35 4.56
C ALA A 261 -5.20 -5.09 5.29
N VAL A 262 -5.12 -3.90 4.66
CA VAL A 262 -5.57 -2.68 5.32
C VAL A 262 -7.08 -2.65 5.47
N VAL A 263 -7.85 -3.08 4.46
CA VAL A 263 -9.32 -3.16 4.56
C VAL A 263 -9.74 -4.15 5.63
N LEU A 264 -9.08 -5.32 5.69
CA LEU A 264 -9.30 -6.30 6.75
C LEU A 264 -9.05 -5.68 8.13
N SER A 265 -7.97 -4.92 8.33
CA SER A 265 -7.65 -4.30 9.62
C SER A 265 -8.74 -3.33 10.08
N GLY A 266 -9.14 -2.39 9.21
CA GLY A 266 -10.22 -1.47 9.53
C GLY A 266 -11.56 -2.19 9.76
N PHE A 267 -11.82 -3.25 9.00
CA PHE A 267 -13.00 -4.08 9.19
C PHE A 267 -12.99 -4.83 10.53
N VAL A 268 -11.85 -5.40 10.97
CA VAL A 268 -11.72 -6.03 12.30
C VAL A 268 -12.13 -5.05 13.39
N ASN A 269 -11.58 -3.83 13.36
CA ASN A 269 -11.88 -2.80 14.35
C ASN A 269 -13.34 -2.36 14.29
N ALA A 270 -13.88 -2.12 13.09
CA ALA A 270 -15.27 -1.74 12.91
C ALA A 270 -16.24 -2.85 13.37
N ALA A 271 -15.94 -4.10 13.03
CA ALA A 271 -16.71 -5.27 13.45
C ALA A 271 -16.73 -5.41 14.97
N ARG A 272 -15.58 -5.28 15.64
CA ARG A 272 -15.51 -5.29 17.11
C ARG A 272 -16.36 -4.21 17.76
N ILE A 273 -16.29 -2.97 17.28
CA ILE A 273 -17.12 -1.86 17.79
C ILE A 273 -18.60 -2.15 17.55
N SER A 274 -18.96 -2.58 16.33
CA SER A 274 -20.35 -2.87 15.96
C SER A 274 -20.93 -4.04 16.78
N SER A 275 -20.16 -5.11 16.97
CA SER A 275 -20.51 -6.26 17.81
C SER A 275 -20.66 -5.88 19.28
N ALA A 276 -19.75 -5.09 19.84
CA ALA A 276 -19.80 -4.68 21.24
C ALA A 276 -21.09 -3.90 21.57
N VAL A 277 -21.56 -3.05 20.64
CA VAL A 277 -22.79 -2.28 20.83
C VAL A 277 -24.05 -3.11 20.55
N SER A 278 -24.02 -3.97 19.53
CA SER A 278 -25.20 -4.74 19.11
C SER A 278 -25.40 -6.06 19.88
N GLY A 279 -24.39 -6.53 20.62
CA GLY A 279 -24.38 -7.84 21.28
C GLY A 279 -24.23 -9.02 20.31
N ARG A 280 -23.95 -8.77 19.02
CA ARG A 280 -23.83 -9.82 18.00
C ARG A 280 -22.43 -10.45 18.00
N PRO A 281 -22.30 -11.78 17.82
CA PRO A 281 -20.99 -12.40 17.68
C PRO A 281 -20.33 -12.00 16.36
N LEU A 282 -19.00 -11.89 16.35
CA LEU A 282 -18.22 -11.50 15.15
C LEU A 282 -18.49 -12.42 13.95
N SER A 283 -18.70 -13.71 14.18
CA SER A 283 -19.04 -14.70 13.16
C SER A 283 -20.40 -14.49 12.48
N SER A 284 -21.28 -13.65 13.04
CA SER A 284 -22.61 -13.36 12.48
C SER A 284 -22.64 -12.16 11.52
N HIS A 285 -21.53 -11.46 11.35
CA HIS A 285 -21.45 -10.35 10.40
C HIS A 285 -21.79 -10.81 8.97
N ARG A 286 -22.43 -9.92 8.23
CA ARG A 286 -22.79 -10.10 6.82
C ARG A 286 -22.28 -8.91 6.02
N ILE A 287 -21.44 -9.18 5.03
CA ILE A 287 -20.75 -8.15 4.25
C ILE A 287 -21.38 -8.07 2.87
N LEU A 288 -21.96 -6.92 2.54
CA LEU A 288 -22.50 -6.64 1.22
C LEU A 288 -21.51 -5.74 0.45
N PHE A 289 -21.04 -6.24 -0.67
CA PHE A 289 -20.19 -5.48 -1.60
C PHE A 289 -21.03 -4.90 -2.73
N PHE A 290 -20.95 -3.59 -2.91
CA PHE A 290 -21.47 -2.89 -4.06
C PHE A 290 -20.34 -2.66 -5.07
N GLY A 291 -20.27 -3.54 -6.07
CA GLY A 291 -19.14 -3.64 -7.00
C GLY A 291 -18.51 -5.03 -6.98
N ALA A 292 -18.77 -5.83 -8.02
CA ALA A 292 -18.23 -7.19 -8.16
C ALA A 292 -17.12 -7.29 -9.23
N GLY A 293 -16.38 -6.20 -9.45
CA GLY A 293 -15.17 -6.23 -10.28
C GLY A 293 -14.01 -6.94 -9.58
N SER A 294 -12.85 -6.98 -10.21
CA SER A 294 -11.64 -7.61 -9.67
C SER A 294 -11.24 -7.07 -8.29
N ALA A 295 -11.29 -5.75 -8.09
CA ALA A 295 -11.01 -5.14 -6.79
C ALA A 295 -12.02 -5.57 -5.72
N GLY A 296 -13.32 -5.56 -6.05
CA GLY A 296 -14.38 -6.00 -5.14
C GLY A 296 -14.23 -7.46 -4.73
N VAL A 297 -13.97 -8.34 -5.69
CA VAL A 297 -13.73 -9.77 -5.45
C VAL A 297 -12.42 -10.00 -4.67
N GLY A 298 -11.36 -9.25 -4.95
CA GLY A 298 -10.09 -9.34 -4.23
C GLY A 298 -10.25 -8.98 -2.76
N VAL A 299 -10.89 -7.84 -2.46
CA VAL A 299 -11.17 -7.42 -1.08
C VAL A 299 -12.13 -8.39 -0.39
N ALA A 300 -13.17 -8.87 -1.08
CA ALA A 300 -14.08 -9.90 -0.57
C ALA A 300 -13.34 -11.19 -0.19
N THR A 301 -12.38 -11.62 -1.02
CA THR A 301 -11.52 -12.78 -0.76
C THR A 301 -10.71 -12.57 0.50
N GLN A 302 -10.09 -11.41 0.66
CA GLN A 302 -9.30 -11.13 1.85
C GLN A 302 -10.17 -11.07 3.12
N LEU A 303 -11.37 -10.50 3.05
CA LEU A 303 -12.28 -10.43 4.20
C LEU A 303 -12.84 -11.78 4.62
N MET A 304 -12.73 -12.85 3.81
CA MET A 304 -13.01 -14.20 4.31
C MET A 304 -12.12 -14.56 5.50
N SER A 305 -10.89 -14.06 5.53
CA SER A 305 -9.94 -14.28 6.62
C SER A 305 -10.49 -13.81 7.97
N PHE A 306 -11.30 -12.75 7.99
CA PHE A 306 -11.98 -12.31 9.21
C PHE A 306 -12.81 -13.43 9.84
N PHE A 307 -13.55 -14.17 9.03
CA PHE A 307 -14.45 -15.22 9.49
C PHE A 307 -13.69 -16.50 9.85
N THR A 308 -12.68 -16.88 9.05
CA THR A 308 -11.87 -18.07 9.33
C THR A 308 -11.05 -17.90 10.62
N LEU A 309 -10.60 -16.69 10.94
CA LEU A 309 -9.98 -16.37 12.23
C LEU A 309 -10.94 -16.55 13.42
N GLN A 310 -12.26 -16.50 13.19
CA GLN A 310 -13.27 -16.85 14.20
C GLN A 310 -13.66 -18.33 14.20
N GLY A 311 -12.95 -19.17 13.45
CA GLY A 311 -13.15 -20.62 13.40
C GLY A 311 -14.14 -21.11 12.35
N LEU A 312 -14.64 -20.24 11.45
CA LEU A 312 -15.48 -20.67 10.33
C LEU A 312 -14.63 -21.38 9.27
N SER A 313 -15.25 -22.35 8.60
CA SER A 313 -14.69 -22.93 7.37
C SER A 313 -14.67 -21.90 6.23
N VAL A 314 -13.91 -22.17 5.18
CA VAL A 314 -13.84 -21.31 3.99
C VAL A 314 -15.21 -21.18 3.32
N ASP A 315 -15.99 -22.26 3.26
CA ASP A 315 -17.33 -22.23 2.67
C ASP A 315 -18.29 -21.39 3.52
N GLU A 316 -18.27 -21.53 4.85
CA GLU A 316 -19.08 -20.70 5.75
C GLU A 316 -18.68 -19.22 5.68
N ALA A 317 -17.37 -18.93 5.61
CA ALA A 317 -16.87 -17.56 5.45
C ALA A 317 -17.35 -16.93 4.15
N ARG A 318 -17.31 -17.69 3.04
CA ARG A 318 -17.82 -17.28 1.73
C ARG A 318 -19.32 -16.99 1.78
N GLU A 319 -20.08 -17.76 2.54
CA GLU A 319 -21.51 -17.54 2.75
C GLU A 319 -21.82 -16.26 3.55
N ARG A 320 -20.84 -15.63 4.20
CA ARG A 320 -20.99 -14.31 4.86
C ARG A 320 -20.75 -13.12 3.93
N VAL A 321 -20.48 -13.37 2.66
CA VAL A 321 -20.21 -12.34 1.66
C VAL A 321 -21.28 -12.37 0.55
N TRP A 322 -21.76 -11.18 0.19
CA TRP A 322 -22.70 -10.95 -0.90
C TRP A 322 -22.13 -9.92 -1.86
N LEU A 323 -22.21 -10.17 -3.16
CA LEU A 323 -21.77 -9.23 -4.19
C LEU A 323 -22.95 -8.68 -4.99
N VAL A 324 -22.88 -7.40 -5.32
CA VAL A 324 -23.79 -6.69 -6.23
C VAL A 324 -23.00 -6.15 -7.40
N ASP A 325 -23.50 -6.35 -8.62
CA ASP A 325 -22.92 -5.79 -9.83
C ASP A 325 -23.94 -4.96 -10.63
N SER A 326 -23.58 -4.54 -11.84
CA SER A 326 -24.43 -3.71 -12.70
C SER A 326 -25.78 -4.31 -13.06
N GLN A 327 -26.00 -5.61 -12.87
CA GLN A 327 -27.32 -6.24 -13.07
C GLN A 327 -27.93 -6.79 -11.76
N GLY A 328 -27.43 -6.34 -10.60
CA GLY A 328 -28.00 -6.62 -9.28
C GLY A 328 -27.23 -7.65 -8.46
N LEU A 329 -27.92 -8.32 -7.54
CA LEU A 329 -27.34 -9.38 -6.70
C LEU A 329 -26.70 -10.49 -7.56
N VAL A 330 -25.54 -11.00 -7.14
CA VAL A 330 -24.82 -12.09 -7.83
C VAL A 330 -25.21 -13.44 -7.24
N TYR A 331 -25.84 -14.30 -8.05
CA TYR A 331 -26.35 -15.62 -7.65
C TYR A 331 -26.36 -16.59 -8.84
N ASP A 332 -26.32 -17.90 -8.57
CA ASP A 332 -26.12 -18.94 -9.59
C ASP A 332 -27.27 -18.99 -10.61
N ALA A 333 -28.52 -18.92 -10.14
CA ALA A 333 -29.71 -18.99 -10.98
C ALA A 333 -29.86 -17.80 -11.94
N ARG A 334 -29.03 -16.76 -11.82
CA ARG A 334 -29.00 -15.58 -12.71
C ARG A 334 -28.41 -15.88 -14.09
N GLY A 335 -27.75 -17.03 -14.27
CA GLY A 335 -27.20 -17.47 -15.55
C GLY A 335 -25.68 -17.32 -15.65
N LYS A 336 -25.17 -17.04 -16.86
CA LYS A 336 -23.72 -17.04 -17.12
C LYS A 336 -23.02 -15.87 -16.43
N LEU A 337 -22.21 -16.18 -15.42
CA LEU A 337 -21.37 -15.24 -14.70
C LEU A 337 -19.92 -15.25 -15.21
N PRO A 338 -19.22 -14.10 -15.22
CA PRO A 338 -17.76 -14.05 -15.35
C PRO A 338 -17.07 -14.90 -14.28
N GLU A 339 -15.93 -15.51 -14.62
CA GLU A 339 -15.24 -16.50 -13.77
C GLU A 339 -14.95 -15.97 -12.36
N HIS A 340 -14.43 -14.75 -12.25
CA HIS A 340 -14.10 -14.11 -10.97
C HIS A 340 -15.31 -13.91 -10.05
N LYS A 341 -16.55 -13.93 -10.55
CA LYS A 341 -17.77 -13.75 -9.74
C LYS A 341 -18.36 -15.06 -9.24
N LYS A 342 -18.06 -16.18 -9.91
CA LYS A 342 -18.62 -17.51 -9.59
C LYS A 342 -18.26 -17.99 -8.20
N TYR A 343 -17.11 -17.55 -7.68
CA TYR A 343 -16.69 -17.95 -6.35
C TYR A 343 -17.65 -17.42 -5.27
N PHE A 344 -18.14 -16.18 -5.39
CA PHE A 344 -19.04 -15.56 -4.41
C PHE A 344 -20.52 -15.54 -4.82
N SER A 345 -20.89 -16.25 -5.88
CA SER A 345 -22.29 -16.32 -6.29
C SER A 345 -23.12 -17.10 -5.26
N ARG A 346 -24.28 -16.53 -4.93
CA ARG A 346 -25.22 -17.15 -3.99
C ARG A 346 -25.86 -18.40 -4.60
N LYS A 347 -25.75 -19.52 -3.88
CA LYS A 347 -26.40 -20.80 -4.21
C LYS A 347 -27.75 -20.95 -3.54
N ASP A 348 -27.98 -20.16 -2.50
CA ASP A 348 -29.12 -20.16 -1.60
C ASP A 348 -30.22 -19.17 -2.01
N TYR A 349 -30.13 -18.57 -3.21
CA TYR A 349 -31.12 -17.64 -3.74
C TYR A 349 -31.62 -18.05 -5.13
N ASP A 350 -32.93 -18.29 -5.23
CA ASP A 350 -33.66 -18.67 -6.45
C ASP A 350 -34.79 -17.69 -6.81
N GLY A 351 -34.88 -16.57 -6.10
CA GLY A 351 -35.92 -15.55 -6.30
C GLY A 351 -35.74 -14.69 -7.56
N PRO A 352 -36.65 -13.72 -7.79
CA PRO A 352 -36.59 -12.83 -8.94
C PRO A 352 -35.34 -11.93 -8.89
N PRO A 353 -34.81 -11.45 -10.03
CA PRO A 353 -33.63 -10.58 -10.02
C PRO A 353 -33.82 -9.32 -9.17
N MET A 354 -33.05 -9.21 -8.07
CA MET A 354 -32.99 -8.00 -7.23
C MET A 354 -31.93 -7.05 -7.77
N LYS A 355 -32.36 -5.88 -8.28
CA LYS A 355 -31.47 -4.84 -8.84
C LYS A 355 -31.33 -3.61 -7.96
N ASN A 356 -32.35 -3.32 -7.14
CA ASN A 356 -32.34 -2.15 -6.28
C ASN A 356 -31.50 -2.44 -5.02
N LEU A 357 -30.55 -1.55 -4.71
CA LEU A 357 -29.68 -1.72 -3.54
C LEU A 357 -30.45 -1.75 -2.22
N LEU A 358 -31.53 -0.97 -2.08
CA LEU A 358 -32.39 -0.97 -0.88
C LEU A 358 -33.11 -2.30 -0.70
N GLU A 359 -33.63 -2.89 -1.77
CA GLU A 359 -34.25 -4.23 -1.74
C GLU A 359 -33.22 -5.30 -1.34
N ILE A 360 -32.00 -5.21 -1.87
CA ILE A 360 -30.92 -6.13 -1.52
C ILE A 360 -30.50 -5.96 -0.06
N ILE A 361 -30.41 -4.73 0.45
CA ILE A 361 -30.14 -4.46 1.88
C ILE A 361 -31.25 -5.02 2.74
N ASP A 362 -32.50 -4.88 2.35
CA ASP A 362 -33.65 -5.42 3.08
C ASP A 362 -33.63 -6.95 3.10
N TYR A 363 -33.25 -7.60 2.01
CA TYR A 363 -33.13 -9.06 1.94
C TYR A 363 -31.91 -9.59 2.72
N VAL A 364 -30.71 -9.08 2.42
CA VAL A 364 -29.45 -9.56 3.01
C VAL A 364 -29.35 -9.18 4.48
N LYS A 365 -29.95 -8.06 4.88
CA LYS A 365 -29.81 -7.42 6.20
C LYS A 365 -28.32 -7.30 6.61
N PRO A 366 -27.47 -6.66 5.79
CA PRO A 366 -26.03 -6.63 6.01
C PRO A 366 -25.67 -5.83 7.26
N THR A 367 -24.56 -6.19 7.89
CA THR A 367 -23.95 -5.40 8.97
C THR A 367 -22.89 -4.44 8.45
N ALA A 368 -22.36 -4.73 7.26
CA ALA A 368 -21.35 -3.92 6.59
C ALA A 368 -21.65 -3.76 5.10
N LEU A 369 -21.46 -2.56 4.60
CA LEU A 369 -21.63 -2.18 3.21
C LEU A 369 -20.32 -1.60 2.67
N LEU A 370 -19.72 -2.29 1.70
CA LEU A 370 -18.44 -1.93 1.10
C LEU A 370 -18.65 -1.52 -0.37
N GLY A 371 -18.14 -0.35 -0.76
CA GLY A 371 -18.28 0.21 -2.10
C GLY A 371 -17.00 0.08 -2.92
N LEU A 372 -17.05 -0.64 -4.04
CA LEU A 372 -15.99 -0.75 -5.06
C LEU A 372 -16.59 -0.69 -6.47
N SER A 373 -17.58 0.19 -6.64
CA SER A 373 -18.39 0.31 -7.86
C SER A 373 -17.97 1.45 -8.77
N THR A 374 -17.24 2.43 -8.24
CA THR A 374 -16.97 3.74 -8.86
C THR A 374 -18.21 4.57 -9.19
N ILE A 375 -19.36 4.24 -8.60
CA ILE A 375 -20.62 4.96 -8.78
C ILE A 375 -20.79 5.94 -7.61
N SER A 376 -20.53 7.21 -7.89
CA SER A 376 -20.73 8.29 -6.93
C SER A 376 -22.17 8.37 -6.46
N ASN A 377 -22.37 8.66 -5.18
CA ASN A 377 -23.70 8.78 -4.55
C ASN A 377 -24.55 7.49 -4.59
N ALA A 378 -23.93 6.33 -4.81
CA ALA A 378 -24.61 5.04 -4.69
C ALA A 378 -25.07 4.77 -3.25
N PHE A 379 -24.30 5.23 -2.25
CA PHE A 379 -24.68 5.14 -0.84
C PHE A 379 -25.35 6.45 -0.41
N ASN A 380 -26.52 6.72 -0.98
CA ASN A 380 -27.31 7.90 -0.70
C ASN A 380 -27.93 7.88 0.72
N ALA A 381 -28.69 8.93 1.06
CA ALA A 381 -29.36 9.07 2.35
C ALA A 381 -30.20 7.84 2.73
N ASP A 382 -31.05 7.34 1.82
CA ASP A 382 -31.93 6.21 2.08
C ASP A 382 -31.14 4.93 2.35
N VAL A 383 -30.03 4.70 1.62
CA VAL A 383 -29.15 3.55 1.82
C VAL A 383 -28.47 3.62 3.20
N ILE A 384 -27.90 4.77 3.57
CA ILE A 384 -27.23 4.96 4.85
C ILE A 384 -28.23 4.82 6.02
N GLN A 385 -29.42 5.40 5.88
CA GLN A 385 -30.48 5.29 6.88
C GLN A 385 -30.99 3.85 7.00
N SER A 386 -31.11 3.11 5.90
CA SER A 386 -31.45 1.68 5.92
C SER A 386 -30.40 0.85 6.66
N MET A 387 -29.12 1.09 6.40
CA MET A 387 -28.02 0.46 7.14
C MET A 387 -28.07 0.79 8.64
N SER A 388 -28.38 2.04 8.98
CA SER A 388 -28.47 2.54 10.35
C SER A 388 -29.69 2.00 11.11
N ALA A 389 -30.80 1.76 10.40
CA ALA A 389 -31.99 1.14 10.98
C ALA A 389 -31.74 -0.34 11.38
N LEU A 390 -30.87 -1.04 10.64
CA LEU A 390 -30.51 -2.43 10.90
C LEU A 390 -29.40 -2.58 11.96
N ASN A 391 -28.54 -1.57 12.08
CA ASN A 391 -27.30 -1.65 12.84
C ASN A 391 -27.10 -0.39 13.69
N PRO A 392 -27.00 -0.49 15.03
CA PRO A 392 -26.72 0.66 15.89
C PRO A 392 -25.43 1.40 15.53
N ARG A 393 -24.41 0.65 15.07
CA ARG A 393 -23.15 1.17 14.52
C ARG A 393 -22.94 0.54 13.13
N PRO A 394 -23.50 1.13 12.06
CA PRO A 394 -23.39 0.58 10.71
C PRO A 394 -21.98 0.74 10.17
N ILE A 395 -21.44 -0.31 9.54
CA ILE A 395 -20.13 -0.26 8.89
C ILE A 395 -20.35 0.12 7.42
N ILE A 396 -19.83 1.26 6.99
CA ILE A 396 -19.99 1.78 5.61
C ILE A 396 -18.62 2.22 5.10
N PHE A 397 -18.07 1.47 4.16
CA PHE A 397 -16.73 1.70 3.62
C PHE A 397 -16.80 2.01 2.12
N PRO A 398 -16.82 3.29 1.72
CA PRO A 398 -16.73 3.67 0.31
C PRO A 398 -15.26 3.67 -0.14
N LEU A 399 -14.84 2.60 -0.80
CA LEU A 399 -13.43 2.34 -1.13
C LEU A 399 -13.06 2.75 -2.56
N SER A 400 -14.01 3.24 -3.36
CA SER A 400 -13.74 3.74 -4.70
C SER A 400 -12.87 5.00 -4.68
N ASN A 401 -11.90 5.07 -5.60
CA ASN A 401 -10.95 6.17 -5.76
C ASN A 401 -11.03 6.75 -7.18
N PRO A 402 -10.70 8.05 -7.39
CA PRO A 402 -10.45 9.08 -6.36
C PRO A 402 -11.75 9.57 -5.71
N VAL A 403 -11.69 10.52 -4.75
CA VAL A 403 -12.83 11.07 -3.98
C VAL A 403 -14.12 11.24 -4.80
N ARG A 404 -14.03 11.78 -6.02
CA ARG A 404 -15.20 12.03 -6.88
C ARG A 404 -15.97 10.76 -7.27
N LEU A 405 -15.36 9.58 -7.21
CA LEU A 405 -15.94 8.26 -7.51
C LEU A 405 -16.33 7.48 -6.24
N SER A 406 -16.11 8.06 -5.05
CA SER A 406 -16.50 7.48 -3.76
C SER A 406 -18.02 7.33 -3.68
N GLU A 407 -18.50 6.18 -3.21
CA GLU A 407 -19.93 5.86 -3.16
C GLU A 407 -20.74 6.82 -2.27
N CYS A 408 -20.12 7.38 -1.24
CA CYS A 408 -20.62 8.53 -0.46
C CYS A 408 -19.46 9.36 0.09
N THR A 409 -19.78 10.55 0.59
CA THR A 409 -18.83 11.36 1.37
C THR A 409 -18.89 10.99 2.85
N PHE A 410 -17.84 11.32 3.60
CA PHE A 410 -17.85 11.16 5.06
C PHE A 410 -18.94 12.01 5.73
N SER A 411 -19.17 13.22 5.23
CA SER A 411 -20.23 14.11 5.72
C SER A 411 -21.61 13.48 5.58
N ASP A 412 -21.95 12.96 4.40
CA ASP A 412 -23.24 12.32 4.17
C ASP A 412 -23.41 11.07 5.04
N ALA A 413 -22.36 10.25 5.15
CA ALA A 413 -22.35 9.06 5.99
C ALA A 413 -22.63 9.40 7.46
N VAL A 414 -22.01 10.45 8.00
CA VAL A 414 -22.23 10.90 9.39
C VAL A 414 -23.64 11.48 9.57
N VAL A 415 -24.06 12.40 8.70
CA VAL A 415 -25.35 13.07 8.83
C VAL A 415 -26.49 12.07 8.75
N HIS A 416 -26.47 11.17 7.77
CA HIS A 416 -27.55 10.22 7.54
C HIS A 416 -27.51 8.99 8.47
N SER A 417 -26.43 8.80 9.25
CA SER A 417 -26.34 7.79 10.31
C SER A 417 -26.49 8.36 11.73
N ASN A 418 -26.80 9.65 11.85
CA ASN A 418 -26.81 10.37 13.12
C ASN A 418 -25.50 10.26 13.92
N GLY A 419 -24.36 10.27 13.22
CA GLY A 419 -23.02 10.17 13.81
C GLY A 419 -22.59 8.77 14.26
N ASN A 420 -23.36 7.73 13.94
CA ASN A 420 -23.08 6.37 14.41
C ASN A 420 -22.27 5.51 13.43
N VAL A 421 -22.07 5.97 12.19
CA VAL A 421 -21.34 5.23 11.16
C VAL A 421 -19.91 4.89 11.60
N LEU A 422 -19.47 3.69 11.25
CA LEU A 422 -18.07 3.27 11.26
C LEU A 422 -17.57 3.37 9.82
N PHE A 423 -16.79 4.42 9.56
CA PHE A 423 -16.45 4.85 8.20
C PHE A 423 -14.96 4.66 7.91
N ALA A 424 -14.65 4.02 6.79
CA ALA A 424 -13.31 3.98 6.23
C ALA A 424 -13.37 4.11 4.70
N SER A 425 -12.53 4.96 4.12
CA SER A 425 -12.46 5.19 2.69
C SER A 425 -11.07 4.93 2.11
N GLY A 426 -10.99 4.72 0.79
CA GLY A 426 -9.70 4.68 0.10
C GLY A 426 -9.06 6.06 -0.05
N SER A 427 -9.89 7.07 -0.34
CA SER A 427 -9.47 8.47 -0.48
C SER A 427 -9.57 9.23 0.84
N PRO A 428 -8.75 10.28 1.05
CA PRO A 428 -8.81 11.09 2.26
C PRO A 428 -10.07 11.96 2.30
N PHE A 429 -10.64 12.12 3.49
CA PHE A 429 -11.70 13.09 3.81
C PHE A 429 -11.29 13.89 5.04
N ASP A 430 -11.80 15.11 5.16
CA ASP A 430 -11.56 15.95 6.33
C ASP A 430 -12.41 15.50 7.52
N PRO A 431 -11.91 15.69 8.77
CA PRO A 431 -12.72 15.56 9.96
C PRO A 431 -13.89 16.54 9.95
N ILE A 432 -14.99 16.19 10.62
CA ILE A 432 -16.18 17.06 10.70
C ILE A 432 -16.68 17.20 12.13
N GLU A 433 -17.21 18.38 12.46
CA GLU A 433 -17.92 18.62 13.71
C GLU A 433 -19.37 18.15 13.62
N TYR A 434 -19.79 17.29 14.53
CA TYR A 434 -21.15 16.79 14.61
C TYR A 434 -21.61 16.69 16.07
N ASN A 435 -22.72 17.36 16.42
CA ASN A 435 -23.26 17.42 17.79
C ASN A 435 -22.22 17.80 18.87
N GLY A 436 -21.32 18.75 18.56
CA GLY A 436 -20.29 19.24 19.48
C GLY A 436 -19.11 18.27 19.69
N LYS A 437 -18.95 17.28 18.81
CA LYS A 437 -17.80 16.38 18.76
C LYS A 437 -17.20 16.35 17.36
N THR A 438 -15.88 16.36 17.29
CA THR A 438 -15.15 16.08 16.05
C THR A 438 -15.19 14.59 15.76
N LEU A 439 -15.64 14.20 14.56
CA LEU A 439 -15.57 12.84 14.04
C LEU A 439 -14.51 12.75 12.95
N TYR A 440 -13.78 11.64 12.93
CA TYR A 440 -12.64 11.43 12.05
C TYR A 440 -12.91 10.28 11.07
N PRO A 441 -12.69 10.46 9.77
CA PRO A 441 -12.81 9.38 8.81
C PRO A 441 -11.61 8.45 8.92
N GLY A 442 -11.84 7.13 8.87
CA GLY A 442 -10.77 6.18 8.64
C GLY A 442 -10.28 6.25 7.19
N GLN A 443 -8.98 6.09 6.96
CA GLN A 443 -8.42 5.93 5.62
C GLN A 443 -7.73 4.57 5.51
N GLY A 444 -8.33 3.66 4.74
CA GLY A 444 -7.78 2.33 4.47
C GLY A 444 -6.70 2.39 3.41
N ASN A 445 -5.54 2.95 3.75
CA ASN A 445 -4.42 3.07 2.83
C ASN A 445 -3.29 2.08 3.16
N ASN A 446 -2.81 1.38 2.14
CA ASN A 446 -1.80 0.32 2.22
C ASN A 446 -0.47 0.78 2.85
N MET A 447 -0.21 2.09 2.93
CA MET A 447 0.95 2.66 3.64
C MET A 447 1.07 2.22 5.09
N TYR A 448 -0.03 1.79 5.73
CA TYR A 448 0.04 1.20 7.07
C TYR A 448 0.54 -0.25 7.08
N ILE A 449 0.48 -0.96 5.94
CA ILE A 449 0.79 -2.39 5.83
C ILE A 449 2.17 -2.62 5.23
N PHE A 450 2.40 -2.14 4.00
CA PHE A 450 3.59 -2.53 3.24
C PHE A 450 4.90 -2.23 3.98
N PRO A 451 5.08 -1.10 4.72
CA PRO A 451 6.34 -0.85 5.40
C PRO A 451 6.65 -1.92 6.45
N GLY A 452 5.68 -2.27 7.29
CA GLY A 452 5.82 -3.30 8.32
C GLY A 452 5.94 -4.70 7.73
N LEU A 453 5.14 -5.03 6.71
CA LEU A 453 5.20 -6.31 6.01
C LEU A 453 6.57 -6.53 5.36
N GLY A 454 7.08 -5.54 4.64
CA GLY A 454 8.41 -5.62 4.03
C GLY A 454 9.51 -5.67 5.08
N LEU A 455 9.45 -4.85 6.14
CA LEU A 455 10.44 -4.89 7.22
C LEU A 455 10.50 -6.26 7.90
N GLY A 456 9.35 -6.82 8.29
CA GLY A 456 9.26 -8.13 8.91
C GLY A 456 9.79 -9.25 7.99
N SER A 457 9.45 -9.18 6.70
CA SER A 457 9.90 -10.15 5.70
C SER A 457 11.41 -10.06 5.43
N ILE A 458 11.99 -8.85 5.44
CA ILE A 458 13.43 -8.62 5.29
C ILE A 458 14.19 -9.13 6.52
N LEU A 459 13.75 -8.79 7.73
CA LEU A 459 14.43 -9.17 8.97
C LEU A 459 14.36 -10.68 9.22
N SER A 460 13.23 -11.32 8.93
CA SER A 460 13.08 -12.79 8.96
C SER A 460 13.79 -13.50 7.80
N ARG A 461 14.32 -12.75 6.82
CA ARG A 461 14.89 -13.30 5.57
C ARG A 461 13.93 -14.28 4.89
N ALA A 462 12.65 -13.93 4.86
CA ALA A 462 11.60 -14.78 4.33
C ALA A 462 11.94 -15.26 2.91
N LYS A 463 11.69 -16.55 2.62
CA LYS A 463 11.86 -17.11 1.26
C LYS A 463 10.63 -16.88 0.37
N SER A 464 9.47 -16.64 0.98
CA SER A 464 8.20 -16.31 0.32
C SER A 464 7.33 -15.49 1.29
N VAL A 465 6.39 -14.71 0.73
CA VAL A 465 5.36 -14.00 1.51
C VAL A 465 4.08 -14.82 1.47
N THR A 466 3.68 -15.37 2.62
CA THR A 466 2.47 -16.22 2.72
C THR A 466 1.23 -15.40 3.07
N ASP A 467 0.03 -15.94 2.81
CA ASP A 467 -1.22 -15.27 3.19
C ASP A 467 -1.29 -15.06 4.71
N THR A 468 -0.79 -16.00 5.51
CA THR A 468 -0.72 -15.85 6.98
C THR A 468 0.18 -14.70 7.44
N MET A 469 1.21 -14.34 6.66
CA MET A 469 2.04 -13.16 6.95
C MET A 469 1.29 -11.86 6.63
N VAL A 470 0.50 -11.85 5.56
CA VAL A 470 -0.35 -10.72 5.17
C VAL A 470 -1.48 -10.53 6.19
N GLU A 471 -2.10 -11.63 6.64
CA GLU A 471 -3.08 -11.63 7.73
C GLU A 471 -2.46 -11.13 9.04
N ALA A 472 -1.27 -11.59 9.40
CA ALA A 472 -0.56 -11.10 10.60
C ALA A 472 -0.27 -9.61 10.51
N ALA A 473 0.06 -9.07 9.33
CA ALA A 473 0.23 -7.64 9.14
C ALA A 473 -1.09 -6.86 9.35
N SER A 474 -2.20 -7.40 8.85
CA SER A 474 -3.54 -6.83 9.05
C SER A 474 -3.95 -6.79 10.52
N LEU A 475 -3.76 -7.91 11.24
CA LEU A 475 -4.07 -7.99 12.66
C LEU A 475 -3.15 -7.10 13.48
N GLY A 476 -1.84 -7.08 13.19
CA GLY A 476 -0.89 -6.20 13.85
C GLY A 476 -1.27 -4.72 13.71
N LEU A 477 -1.79 -4.30 12.55
CA LEU A 477 -2.35 -2.95 12.38
C LEU A 477 -3.62 -2.74 13.22
N ALA A 478 -4.54 -3.71 13.23
CA ALA A 478 -5.79 -3.61 13.98
C ALA A 478 -5.55 -3.46 15.50
N GLU A 479 -4.54 -4.17 16.04
CA GLU A 479 -4.14 -4.10 17.45
C GLU A 479 -3.25 -2.91 17.81
N SER A 480 -2.88 -2.04 16.86
CA SER A 480 -1.95 -0.92 17.11
C SER A 480 -2.63 0.36 17.61
N LEU A 481 -3.96 0.37 17.74
CA LEU A 481 -4.71 1.50 18.28
C LEU A 481 -4.41 1.70 19.78
N THR A 482 -4.21 2.95 20.16
CA THR A 482 -4.09 3.36 21.57
C THR A 482 -5.46 3.52 22.23
N PRO A 483 -5.54 3.49 23.57
CA PRO A 483 -6.78 3.81 24.29
C PRO A 483 -7.40 5.14 23.85
N GLU A 484 -6.58 6.18 23.66
CA GLU A 484 -7.04 7.50 23.23
C GLU A 484 -7.61 7.46 21.80
N GLU A 485 -7.00 6.71 20.88
CA GLU A 485 -7.52 6.55 19.52
C GLU A 485 -8.80 5.71 19.48
N HIS A 486 -8.95 4.72 20.37
CA HIS A 486 -10.20 3.99 20.57
C HIS A 486 -11.31 4.90 21.10
N GLU A 487 -11.03 5.78 22.06
CA GLU A 487 -11.99 6.76 22.58
C GLU A 487 -12.43 7.76 21.50
N LEU A 488 -11.53 8.14 20.60
CA LEU A 488 -11.83 8.95 19.42
C LEU A 488 -12.62 8.19 18.33
N GLY A 489 -12.83 6.88 18.49
CA GLY A 489 -13.57 6.04 17.55
C GLY A 489 -12.82 5.78 16.24
N LEU A 490 -11.48 5.88 16.23
CA LEU A 490 -10.69 5.64 15.04
C LEU A 490 -10.69 4.15 14.67
N LEU A 491 -10.72 3.87 13.37
CA LEU A 491 -10.57 2.51 12.84
C LEU A 491 -9.11 2.15 12.51
N TYR A 492 -8.28 3.18 12.33
CA TYR A 492 -6.85 3.08 12.05
C TYR A 492 -6.08 4.03 12.97
N PRO A 493 -4.86 3.68 13.38
CA PRO A 493 -4.04 4.54 14.22
C PRO A 493 -3.58 5.80 13.47
N LYS A 494 -3.12 6.81 14.20
CA LYS A 494 -2.60 8.06 13.64
C LYS A 494 -1.28 7.82 12.88
N ILE A 495 -1.13 8.48 11.73
CA ILE A 495 0.02 8.29 10.84
C ILE A 495 1.35 8.74 11.48
N GLU A 496 1.31 9.66 12.45
CA GLU A 496 2.50 10.09 13.20
C GLU A 496 3.18 8.92 13.93
N ARG A 497 2.44 7.86 14.25
CA ARG A 497 2.95 6.64 14.91
C ARG A 497 3.42 5.58 13.92
N ILE A 498 3.52 5.87 12.62
CA ILE A 498 3.79 4.87 11.58
C ILE A 498 5.02 3.99 11.84
N ARG A 499 6.05 4.52 12.52
CA ARG A 499 7.24 3.73 12.90
C ARG A 499 6.96 2.69 13.98
N GLU A 500 6.22 3.07 14.99
CA GLU A 500 5.78 2.17 16.06
C GLU A 500 4.89 1.07 15.47
N ILE A 501 3.91 1.48 14.65
CA ILE A 501 2.97 0.58 13.96
C ILE A 501 3.73 -0.39 13.06
N SER A 502 4.66 0.10 12.23
CA SER A 502 5.46 -0.74 11.34
C SER A 502 6.34 -1.73 12.11
N ALA A 503 6.88 -1.36 13.27
CA ALA A 503 7.66 -2.25 14.11
C ALA A 503 6.79 -3.36 14.74
N ASN A 504 5.58 -3.02 15.19
CA ASN A 504 4.60 -4.00 15.70
C ASN A 504 4.21 -5.00 14.61
N ILE A 505 3.81 -4.49 13.43
CA ILE A 505 3.48 -5.31 12.27
C ILE A 505 4.66 -6.21 11.87
N ALA A 506 5.88 -5.66 11.80
CA ALA A 506 7.06 -6.44 11.44
C ALA A 506 7.32 -7.59 12.42
N LYS A 507 7.13 -7.37 13.73
CA LYS A 507 7.24 -8.41 14.76
C LYS A 507 6.21 -9.53 14.52
N ASP A 508 4.94 -9.19 14.27
CA ASP A 508 3.89 -10.19 14.01
C ASP A 508 4.12 -10.95 12.69
N VAL A 509 4.60 -10.26 11.65
CA VAL A 509 4.99 -10.85 10.37
C VAL A 509 6.16 -11.83 10.53
N ILE A 510 7.16 -11.50 11.36
CA ILE A 510 8.27 -12.42 11.67
C ILE A 510 7.75 -13.69 12.34
N ARG A 511 6.79 -13.59 13.26
CA ARG A 511 6.16 -14.75 13.90
C ARG A 511 5.38 -15.60 12.90
N ALA A 512 4.62 -14.97 12.02
CA ALA A 512 3.92 -15.69 10.96
C ALA A 512 4.89 -16.42 10.01
N ALA A 513 6.00 -15.78 9.65
CA ALA A 513 7.05 -16.38 8.83
C ALA A 513 7.69 -17.61 9.51
N GLN A 514 7.96 -17.52 10.83
CA GLN A 514 8.48 -18.61 11.63
C GLN A 514 7.49 -19.79 11.70
N LYS A 515 6.21 -19.50 11.99
CA LYS A 515 5.15 -20.51 12.04
C LYS A 515 4.95 -21.21 10.69
N ALA A 516 5.06 -20.47 9.59
CA ALA A 516 4.95 -21.01 8.23
C ALA A 516 6.23 -21.72 7.73
N GLY A 517 7.33 -21.70 8.50
CA GLY A 517 8.60 -22.32 8.08
C GLY A 517 9.24 -21.67 6.86
N VAL A 518 8.98 -20.37 6.65
CA VAL A 518 9.53 -19.58 5.53
C VAL A 518 10.63 -18.61 5.97
N ASP A 519 10.88 -18.48 7.27
CA ASP A 519 11.97 -17.66 7.82
C ASP A 519 13.35 -18.31 7.67
N ARG A 520 14.39 -17.48 7.58
CA ARG A 520 15.81 -17.90 7.47
C ARG A 520 16.72 -17.11 8.42
N SER A 521 16.17 -16.63 9.54
CA SER A 521 16.88 -15.90 10.60
C SER A 521 16.73 -16.62 11.94
N PRO A 522 17.51 -17.70 12.19
CA PRO A 522 17.42 -18.48 13.43
C PRO A 522 17.59 -17.63 14.70
N GLU A 523 18.39 -16.57 14.63
CA GLU A 523 18.63 -15.65 15.74
C GLU A 523 17.37 -14.94 16.27
N LEU A 524 16.30 -14.87 15.47
CA LEU A 524 15.03 -14.24 15.86
C LEU A 524 14.03 -15.22 16.50
N ARG A 525 14.30 -16.54 16.44
CA ARG A 525 13.37 -17.58 16.90
C ARG A 525 13.32 -17.67 18.42
N GLU A 526 14.45 -17.45 19.07
CA GLU A 526 14.61 -17.57 20.54
C GLU A 526 14.19 -16.31 21.30
N LEU A 527 13.92 -15.20 20.60
CA LEU A 527 13.48 -13.96 21.23
C LEU A 527 12.00 -14.07 21.61
N ASP A 528 11.62 -13.64 22.80
CA ASP A 528 10.22 -13.33 23.11
C ASP A 528 9.73 -12.10 22.33
N ASP A 529 8.42 -11.82 22.38
CA ASP A 529 7.82 -10.74 21.57
C ASP A 529 8.31 -9.34 21.95
N GLY A 530 8.62 -9.10 23.23
CA GLY A 530 9.16 -7.81 23.69
C GLY A 530 10.57 -7.59 23.17
N ASN A 531 11.44 -8.59 23.31
CA ASN A 531 12.81 -8.57 22.81
C ASN A 531 12.86 -8.56 21.27
N LEU A 532 11.94 -9.25 20.60
CA LEU A 532 11.81 -9.19 19.14
C LEU A 532 11.40 -7.79 18.69
N TYR A 533 10.42 -7.15 19.33
CA TYR A 533 10.01 -5.78 19.02
C TYR A 533 11.17 -4.79 19.19
N GLN A 534 11.89 -4.85 20.32
CA GLN A 534 13.07 -4.00 20.56
C GLN A 534 14.17 -4.26 19.52
N THR A 535 14.37 -5.52 19.13
CA THR A 535 15.31 -5.87 18.07
C THR A 535 14.90 -5.24 16.74
N VAL A 536 13.62 -5.33 16.35
CA VAL A 536 13.09 -4.67 15.14
C VAL A 536 13.36 -3.17 15.18
N GLN A 537 12.98 -2.49 16.28
CA GLN A 537 13.21 -1.05 16.44
C GLN A 537 14.70 -0.69 16.32
N SER A 538 15.60 -1.47 16.93
CA SER A 538 17.04 -1.24 16.84
C SER A 538 17.63 -1.34 15.42
N LYS A 539 16.92 -2.04 14.52
CA LYS A 539 17.31 -2.19 13.10
C LYS A 539 16.75 -1.10 12.20
N MET A 540 15.79 -0.30 12.67
CA MET A 540 15.22 0.81 11.92
C MET A 540 16.24 1.94 11.80
N TRP A 541 16.51 2.36 10.57
CA TRP A 541 17.36 3.50 10.26
C TRP A 541 16.71 4.82 10.71
N ASN A 542 17.52 5.72 11.26
CA ASN A 542 17.13 7.08 11.62
C ASN A 542 18.01 8.08 10.84
N PRO A 543 17.44 9.19 10.33
CA PRO A 543 18.17 10.24 9.64
C PRO A 543 19.13 11.00 10.55
#